data_AF-A0A7C4CPR8-F1
#
_entry.id   AF-A0A7C4CPR8-F1
#
_cell.length_a   1.000
_cell.length_b   1.000
_cell.length_c   1.000
_cell.angle_alpha   90.00
_cell.angle_beta   90.00
_cell.angle_gamma   90.00
#
_symmetry.space_group_name_H-M   'P 1'
#
loop_
_entity.id
_entity.type
_entity.pdbx_description
1 polymer ?
#
loop_
_entity_poly.entity_id
_entity_poly.type
_entity_poly.pdbx_seq_one_letter_code
_entity_poly.pdbx_strand_id
1 'polypeptide(L)'
;MGELVRQYKSKIPETDAESIAHEFMRAFKSGVVVDHDILFNPKTFSDVLLIGVRSEMFKKKAFPHFCYGLIDYCDIIVAHGYIMNDNIKRLFLDYLTPSTSNEEVAEYCREIRNLIAEAEDMLWSPGTLSEVKYALKKGKTVFVLRGTKLRKVKIEDVSRFKEVPFDNYGLRLYNEIWQPIAKRVYRTLTPHSLFKQSKSKPT
;
A
#
# COMPACT_ATOMS: atom_id res chain seq x y z
N MET A 1 -4.34 3.62 24.17
CA MET A 1 -4.12 3.00 22.84
C MET A 1 -4.87 1.68 22.68
N GLY A 2 -4.69 0.68 23.57
CA GLY A 2 -5.38 -0.62 23.44
C GLY A 2 -6.90 -0.62 23.61
N GLU A 3 -7.49 0.35 24.33
CA GLU A 3 -8.95 0.44 24.53
C GLU A 3 -9.70 1.06 23.34
N LEU A 4 -9.16 2.13 22.73
CA LEU A 4 -9.75 2.76 21.53
C LEU A 4 -9.90 1.71 20.40
N VAL A 5 -8.85 0.91 20.21
CA VAL A 5 -8.74 -0.16 19.21
C VAL A 5 -9.76 -1.30 19.45
N ARG A 6 -10.23 -1.50 20.69
CA ARG A 6 -11.14 -2.60 21.05
C ARG A 6 -12.61 -2.30 20.73
N GLN A 7 -13.02 -1.03 20.74
CA GLN A 7 -14.41 -0.62 20.49
C GLN A 7 -14.83 -0.78 19.02
N TYR A 8 -13.90 -0.73 18.07
CA TYR A 8 -14.23 -0.69 16.63
C TYR A 8 -14.18 -2.05 15.91
N LYS A 9 -14.32 -3.15 16.65
CA LYS A 9 -14.12 -4.52 16.12
C LYS A 9 -15.14 -4.98 15.08
N SER A 10 -16.18 -4.22 14.75
CA SER A 10 -17.17 -4.63 13.78
C SER A 10 -17.78 -3.45 13.02
N LYS A 11 -17.50 -3.42 11.71
CA LYS A 11 -18.08 -2.50 10.70
C LYS A 11 -17.88 -1.01 11.03
N ILE A 12 -16.69 -0.48 10.76
CA ILE A 12 -16.46 0.96 10.78
C ILE A 12 -17.03 1.53 9.45
N PRO A 13 -18.02 2.44 9.48
CA PRO A 13 -18.40 3.25 8.34
C PRO A 13 -17.22 4.05 7.78
N GLU A 14 -17.29 4.44 6.51
CA GLU A 14 -16.24 5.22 5.85
C GLU A 14 -15.94 6.54 6.59
N THR A 15 -16.99 7.24 7.01
CA THR A 15 -16.95 8.49 7.80
C THR A 15 -16.26 8.33 9.15
N ASP A 16 -16.41 7.16 9.76
CA ASP A 16 -15.89 6.88 11.09
C ASP A 16 -14.41 6.48 11.00
N ALA A 17 -14.01 5.88 9.88
CA ALA A 17 -12.63 5.46 9.65
C ALA A 17 -11.67 6.67 9.53
N GLU A 18 -12.10 7.72 8.83
CA GLU A 18 -11.36 8.99 8.74
C GLU A 18 -11.27 9.66 10.12
N SER A 19 -12.38 9.71 10.86
CA SER A 19 -12.44 10.28 12.21
C SER A 19 -11.52 9.55 13.20
N ILE A 20 -11.46 8.21 13.14
CA ILE A 20 -10.54 7.40 13.95
C ILE A 20 -9.09 7.69 13.59
N ALA A 21 -8.77 7.87 12.30
CA ALA A 21 -7.43 8.28 11.87
C ALA A 21 -7.07 9.68 12.42
N HIS A 22 -8.02 10.62 12.43
CA HIS A 22 -7.81 11.95 13.02
C HIS A 22 -7.56 11.88 14.52
N GLU A 23 -8.34 11.10 15.26
CA GLU A 23 -8.12 10.88 16.70
C GLU A 23 -6.76 10.25 16.97
N PHE A 24 -6.39 9.25 16.17
CA PHE A 24 -5.08 8.62 16.24
C PHE A 24 -3.95 9.63 16.02
N MET A 25 -4.04 10.45 14.96
CA MET A 25 -3.02 11.46 14.66
C MET A 25 -2.94 12.56 15.71
N ARG A 26 -4.09 12.98 16.27
CA ARG A 26 -4.13 13.94 17.38
C ARG A 26 -3.42 13.40 18.62
N ALA A 27 -3.72 12.16 19.01
CA ALA A 27 -3.06 11.51 20.14
C ALA A 27 -1.56 11.27 19.90
N PHE A 28 -1.17 10.93 18.67
CA PHE A 28 0.23 10.73 18.30
C PHE A 28 1.02 12.05 18.34
N LYS A 29 0.47 13.13 17.76
CA LYS A 29 1.11 14.46 17.79
C LYS A 29 1.19 15.03 19.20
N SER A 30 0.16 14.86 20.03
CA SER A 30 0.16 15.37 21.41
C SER A 30 1.14 14.64 22.34
N GLY A 31 1.47 13.38 22.05
CA GLY A 31 2.36 12.58 22.87
C GLY A 31 3.82 12.54 22.43
N VAL A 32 4.13 12.85 21.15
CA VAL A 32 5.44 12.52 20.56
C VAL A 32 6.12 13.66 19.80
N VAL A 33 5.40 14.58 19.14
CA VAL A 33 6.05 15.52 18.18
C VAL A 33 5.45 16.92 18.24
N VAL A 34 6.18 17.82 18.91
CA VAL A 34 6.07 19.27 18.72
C VAL A 34 6.91 19.62 17.48
N ASP A 35 6.30 20.23 16.46
CA ASP A 35 6.94 20.99 15.37
C ASP A 35 7.65 20.34 14.16
N HIS A 36 7.43 19.06 13.80
CA HIS A 36 8.10 18.51 12.60
C HIS A 36 7.19 17.85 11.55
N ASP A 37 7.56 18.10 10.27
CA ASP A 37 7.02 17.48 9.06
C ASP A 37 7.02 15.95 9.19
N ILE A 38 5.84 15.35 9.26
CA ILE A 38 5.71 13.90 9.47
C ILE A 38 5.87 13.18 8.13
N LEU A 39 6.97 12.44 7.99
CA LEU A 39 7.16 11.43 6.95
C LEU A 39 6.34 10.18 7.29
N PHE A 40 5.22 9.95 6.60
CA PHE A 40 4.29 8.89 6.97
C PHE A 40 4.17 7.79 5.91
N ASN A 41 4.35 6.53 6.30
CA ASN A 41 3.97 5.36 5.52
C ASN A 41 2.77 4.66 6.21
N PRO A 42 1.54 4.79 5.67
CA PRO A 42 0.33 4.19 6.27
C PRO A 42 0.43 2.68 6.51
N LYS A 43 1.27 1.96 5.75
CA LYS A 43 1.49 0.53 5.90
C LYS A 43 2.14 0.15 7.23
N THR A 44 2.96 1.02 7.81
CA THR A 44 3.65 0.78 9.10
C THR A 44 2.65 0.58 10.24
N PHE A 45 1.53 1.28 10.21
CA PHE A 45 0.47 1.18 11.23
C PHE A 45 -0.49 0.01 10.97
N SER A 46 -0.45 -0.51 9.75
CA SER A 46 -1.27 -1.64 9.30
C SER A 46 -0.88 -2.95 10.01
N ASP A 47 0.36 -3.06 10.47
CA ASP A 47 0.85 -4.20 11.24
C ASP A 47 0.96 -3.88 12.74
N VAL A 48 1.31 -2.67 13.18
CA VAL A 48 1.48 -2.40 14.63
C VAL A 48 0.14 -2.22 15.38
N LEU A 49 -0.86 -1.58 14.76
CA LEU A 49 -2.10 -1.20 15.47
C LEU A 49 -3.30 -2.09 15.12
N LEU A 50 -3.25 -2.79 13.99
CA LEU A 50 -4.41 -3.41 13.37
C LEU A 50 -4.38 -4.95 13.38
N ILE A 51 -3.36 -5.58 14.00
CA ILE A 51 -3.28 -7.04 14.19
C ILE A 51 -4.52 -7.60 14.92
N GLY A 52 -5.16 -6.81 15.80
CA GLY A 52 -6.32 -7.26 16.58
C GLY A 52 -7.71 -6.89 16.01
N VAL A 53 -7.81 -6.01 15.01
CA VAL A 53 -9.08 -5.32 14.62
C VAL A 53 -9.48 -5.55 13.17
N ARG A 54 -8.60 -6.16 12.37
CA ARG A 54 -8.87 -6.45 10.95
C ARG A 54 -9.95 -7.51 10.79
N SER A 55 -11.22 -7.12 10.85
CA SER A 55 -12.21 -7.82 10.05
C SER A 55 -11.89 -7.58 8.57
N GLU A 56 -12.08 -8.61 7.73
CA GLU A 56 -11.91 -8.47 6.27
C GLU A 56 -12.78 -7.35 5.69
N MET A 57 -13.86 -6.98 6.38
CA MET A 57 -14.70 -5.82 6.03
C MET A 57 -14.01 -4.47 6.24
N PHE A 58 -13.27 -4.27 7.34
CA PHE A 58 -12.56 -3.02 7.60
C PHE A 58 -11.50 -2.76 6.51
N LYS A 59 -10.73 -3.79 6.14
CA LYS A 59 -9.76 -3.72 5.04
C LYS A 59 -10.40 -3.32 3.70
N LYS A 60 -11.62 -3.80 3.43
CA LYS A 60 -12.29 -3.63 2.14
C LYS A 60 -12.98 -2.27 1.97
N LYS A 61 -13.57 -1.72 3.03
CA LYS A 61 -14.40 -0.50 2.92
C LYS A 61 -13.81 0.71 3.62
N ALA A 62 -13.28 0.52 4.82
CA ALA A 62 -12.92 1.62 5.72
C ALA A 62 -11.44 2.00 5.66
N PHE A 63 -10.57 1.07 5.23
CA PHE A 63 -9.13 1.29 5.23
C PHE A 63 -8.65 2.46 4.33
N PRO A 64 -9.17 2.67 3.11
CA PRO A 64 -8.80 3.84 2.30
C PRO A 64 -9.11 5.16 3.01
N HIS A 65 -10.28 5.27 3.63
CA HIS A 65 -10.70 6.47 4.38
C HIS A 65 -9.88 6.68 5.64
N PHE A 66 -9.50 5.61 6.33
CA PHE A 66 -8.51 5.68 7.40
C PHE A 66 -7.18 6.26 6.89
N CYS A 67 -6.66 5.77 5.75
CA CYS A 67 -5.45 6.32 5.14
C CYS A 67 -5.59 7.80 4.75
N TYR A 68 -6.75 8.22 4.25
CA TYR A 68 -7.05 9.63 3.95
C TYR A 68 -6.98 10.51 5.21
N GLY A 69 -7.58 10.07 6.31
CA GLY A 69 -7.50 10.81 7.58
C GLY A 69 -6.07 10.90 8.13
N LEU A 70 -5.20 9.91 7.88
CA LEU A 70 -3.78 10.02 8.22
C LEU A 70 -3.09 11.08 7.34
N ILE A 71 -3.39 11.11 6.04
CA ILE A 71 -2.83 12.07 5.08
C ILE A 71 -3.20 13.50 5.43
N ASP A 72 -4.43 13.76 5.90
CA ASP A 72 -4.86 15.11 6.30
C ASP A 72 -3.94 15.76 7.32
N TYR A 73 -3.36 14.97 8.22
CA TYR A 73 -2.46 15.42 9.28
C TYR A 73 -0.98 15.45 8.89
N CYS A 74 -0.64 15.09 7.64
CA CYS A 74 0.73 15.12 7.13
C CYS A 74 0.91 16.30 6.17
N ASP A 75 2.07 16.92 6.18
CA ASP A 75 2.44 17.99 5.24
C ASP A 75 3.23 17.43 4.04
N ILE A 76 4.00 16.37 4.29
CA ILE A 76 4.82 15.66 3.31
C ILE A 76 4.42 14.18 3.26
N ILE A 77 4.17 13.68 2.06
CA ILE A 77 3.88 12.26 1.80
C ILE A 77 5.01 11.67 0.93
N VAL A 78 5.54 10.52 1.32
CA VAL A 78 6.43 9.73 0.47
C VAL A 78 5.72 8.43 0.08
N ALA A 79 5.43 8.28 -1.20
CA ALA A 79 4.76 7.12 -1.76
C ALA A 79 5.70 6.31 -2.66
N HIS A 80 5.41 5.03 -2.82
CA HIS A 80 6.14 4.17 -3.75
C HIS A 80 5.20 3.15 -4.41
N GLY A 81 5.46 2.84 -5.67
CA GLY A 81 4.86 1.71 -6.36
C GLY A 81 5.62 0.41 -6.09
N TYR A 82 5.31 -0.60 -6.91
CA TYR A 82 6.08 -1.81 -7.07
C TYR A 82 7.23 -1.56 -8.05
N ILE A 83 8.48 -1.62 -7.58
CA ILE A 83 9.67 -1.45 -8.42
C ILE A 83 9.73 -2.56 -9.49
N MET A 84 10.01 -2.20 -10.73
CA MET A 84 10.04 -3.07 -11.91
C MET A 84 11.38 -3.01 -12.64
N ASN A 85 12.48 -3.28 -11.95
CA ASN A 85 13.76 -3.56 -12.62
C ASN A 85 13.77 -4.96 -13.26
N ASP A 86 14.74 -5.24 -14.13
CA ASP A 86 14.79 -6.50 -14.90
C ASP A 86 14.70 -7.76 -14.05
N ASN A 87 15.37 -7.77 -12.89
CA ASN A 87 15.32 -8.92 -11.99
C ASN A 87 13.92 -9.11 -11.39
N ILE A 88 13.28 -8.02 -10.96
CA ILE A 88 11.93 -8.07 -10.40
C ILE A 88 10.91 -8.45 -11.48
N LYS A 89 10.99 -7.84 -12.68
CA LYS A 89 10.14 -8.17 -13.82
C LYS A 89 10.18 -9.66 -14.12
N ARG A 90 11.39 -10.24 -14.23
CA ARG A 90 11.58 -11.67 -14.45
C ARG A 90 10.90 -12.50 -13.37
N LEU A 91 11.13 -12.20 -12.09
CA LEU A 91 10.49 -12.92 -11.00
C LEU A 91 8.96 -12.86 -11.07
N PHE A 92 8.38 -11.68 -11.33
CA PHE A 92 6.93 -11.56 -11.50
C PHE A 92 6.42 -12.43 -12.66
N LEU A 93 7.08 -12.37 -13.82
CA LEU A 93 6.71 -13.15 -15.00
C LEU A 93 6.84 -14.67 -14.76
N ASP A 94 7.87 -15.10 -14.04
CA ASP A 94 8.08 -16.52 -13.67
C ASP A 94 6.94 -17.04 -12.76
N TYR A 95 6.46 -16.21 -11.84
CA TYR A 95 5.35 -16.56 -10.94
C TYR A 95 3.97 -16.43 -11.59
N LEU A 96 3.86 -15.71 -12.70
CA LEU A 96 2.59 -15.47 -13.36
C LEU A 96 2.29 -16.60 -14.36
N THR A 97 1.60 -17.64 -13.89
CA THR A 97 1.25 -18.82 -14.70
C THR A 97 -0.02 -18.60 -15.53
N PRO A 98 0.02 -18.78 -16.87
CA PRO A 98 -1.15 -18.59 -17.73
C PRO A 98 -2.04 -19.85 -17.91
N SER A 99 -1.81 -20.94 -17.20
CA SER A 99 -2.59 -22.17 -17.38
C SER A 99 -3.92 -22.13 -16.62
N THR A 100 -4.94 -21.51 -17.23
CA THR A 100 -6.33 -21.55 -16.77
C THR A 100 -7.27 -21.67 -17.97
N SER A 101 -8.40 -22.35 -17.79
CA SER A 101 -9.47 -22.40 -18.79
C SER A 101 -10.47 -21.24 -18.66
N ASN A 102 -10.33 -20.39 -17.64
CA ASN A 102 -11.16 -19.20 -17.46
C ASN A 102 -10.59 -18.04 -18.31
N GLU A 103 -11.37 -17.56 -19.27
CA GLU A 103 -10.97 -16.53 -20.24
C GLU A 103 -10.68 -15.17 -19.57
N GLU A 104 -11.51 -14.75 -18.61
CA GLU A 104 -11.33 -13.48 -17.87
C GLU A 104 -10.03 -13.48 -17.07
N VAL A 105 -9.71 -14.61 -16.43
CA VAL A 105 -8.43 -14.79 -15.71
C VAL A 105 -7.25 -14.80 -16.68
N ALA A 106 -7.40 -15.45 -17.84
CA ALA A 106 -6.35 -15.47 -18.86
C ALA A 106 -6.09 -14.09 -19.46
N GLU A 107 -7.14 -13.30 -19.70
CA GLU A 107 -7.06 -11.91 -20.15
C GLU A 107 -6.38 -11.03 -19.11
N TYR A 108 -6.81 -11.09 -17.85
CA TYR A 108 -6.19 -10.35 -16.75
C TYR A 108 -4.69 -10.67 -16.60
N CYS A 109 -4.32 -11.94 -16.66
CA CYS A 109 -2.92 -12.35 -16.64
C CYS A 109 -2.16 -11.80 -17.85
N ARG A 110 -2.75 -11.79 -19.05
CA ARG A 110 -2.13 -11.22 -20.26
C ARG A 110 -1.91 -9.71 -20.11
N GLU A 111 -2.90 -8.99 -19.62
CA GLU A 111 -2.80 -7.55 -19.34
C GLU A 111 -1.67 -7.25 -18.35
N ILE A 112 -1.59 -8.00 -17.24
CA ILE A 112 -0.50 -7.88 -16.26
C ILE A 112 0.86 -8.12 -16.91
N ARG A 113 1.01 -9.15 -17.77
CA ARG A 113 2.29 -9.43 -18.45
C ARG A 113 2.72 -8.26 -19.31
N ASN A 114 1.80 -7.72 -20.09
CA ASN A 114 2.08 -6.58 -20.95
C ASN A 114 2.48 -5.36 -20.12
N LEU A 115 1.76 -5.08 -19.03
CA LEU A 115 2.10 -4.01 -18.09
C LEU A 115 3.49 -4.18 -17.47
N ILE A 116 3.85 -5.38 -17.01
CA ILE A 116 5.19 -5.65 -16.45
C ILE A 116 6.28 -5.46 -17.50
N ALA A 117 6.04 -5.95 -18.72
CA ALA A 117 7.00 -5.83 -19.81
C ALA A 117 7.28 -4.35 -20.14
N GLU A 118 6.21 -3.56 -20.28
CA GLU A 118 6.26 -2.14 -20.64
C GLU A 118 6.69 -1.20 -19.50
N ALA A 119 6.57 -1.62 -18.24
CA ALA A 119 6.87 -0.76 -17.09
C ALA A 119 8.34 -0.33 -17.07
N GLU A 120 8.64 0.97 -17.16
CA GLU A 120 10.04 1.45 -17.13
C GLU A 120 10.66 1.41 -15.74
N ASP A 121 9.89 1.70 -14.69
CA ASP A 121 10.41 1.85 -13.33
C ASP A 121 9.49 1.27 -12.27
N MET A 122 8.20 1.63 -12.31
CA MET A 122 7.24 1.20 -11.30
C MET A 122 5.86 0.90 -11.88
N LEU A 123 5.18 -0.05 -11.23
CA LEU A 123 3.73 -0.24 -11.36
C LEU A 123 3.05 0.16 -10.05
N TRP A 124 1.92 0.84 -10.14
CA TRP A 124 1.22 1.39 -9.00
C TRP A 124 0.08 0.49 -8.55
N SER A 125 -0.04 0.29 -7.23
CA SER A 125 -1.25 -0.31 -6.70
C SER A 125 -2.39 0.71 -6.76
N PRO A 126 -3.64 0.27 -7.04
CA PRO A 126 -4.76 1.20 -7.14
C PRO A 126 -5.03 2.04 -5.89
N GLY A 127 -4.92 1.40 -4.72
CA GLY A 127 -5.07 2.07 -3.44
C GLY A 127 -4.00 3.16 -3.24
N THR A 128 -2.73 2.81 -3.44
CA THR A 128 -1.62 3.77 -3.27
C THR A 128 -1.72 4.93 -4.25
N LEU A 129 -2.12 4.68 -5.50
CA LEU A 129 -2.30 5.75 -6.47
C LEU A 129 -3.46 6.69 -6.09
N SER A 130 -4.54 6.13 -5.55
CA SER A 130 -5.67 6.90 -5.01
C SER A 130 -5.27 7.77 -3.83
N GLU A 131 -4.46 7.25 -2.90
CA GLU A 131 -3.86 7.98 -1.79
C GLU A 131 -2.99 9.15 -2.26
N VAL A 132 -2.14 8.94 -3.28
CA VAL A 132 -1.32 10.01 -3.90
C VAL A 132 -2.21 11.09 -4.51
N LYS A 133 -3.23 10.71 -5.29
CA LYS A 133 -4.20 11.65 -5.88
C LYS A 133 -4.90 12.47 -4.80
N TYR A 134 -5.32 11.82 -3.71
CA TYR A 134 -5.97 12.48 -2.58
C TYR A 134 -5.03 13.50 -1.91
N ALA A 135 -3.79 13.10 -1.59
CA ALA A 135 -2.80 13.97 -0.96
C ALA A 135 -2.52 15.22 -1.81
N LEU A 136 -2.31 15.06 -3.12
CA LEU A 136 -2.07 16.18 -4.03
C LEU A 136 -3.26 17.14 -4.10
N LYS A 137 -4.50 16.61 -4.15
CA LYS A 137 -5.72 17.43 -4.12
C LYS A 137 -5.88 18.24 -2.83
N LYS A 138 -5.36 17.73 -1.70
CA LYS A 138 -5.32 18.42 -0.40
C LYS A 138 -4.16 19.42 -0.28
N GLY A 139 -3.40 19.66 -1.36
CA GLY A 139 -2.27 20.58 -1.37
C GLY A 139 -1.03 20.05 -0.63
N LYS A 140 -0.97 18.75 -0.35
CA LYS A 140 0.18 18.15 0.34
C LYS A 140 1.38 18.04 -0.60
N THR A 141 2.58 18.11 -0.03
CA THR A 141 3.80 17.86 -0.81
C THR A 141 4.02 16.36 -0.94
N VAL A 142 3.96 15.83 -2.16
CA VAL A 142 4.15 14.39 -2.41
C VAL A 142 5.47 14.13 -3.12
N PHE A 143 6.23 13.17 -2.61
CA PHE A 143 7.40 12.61 -3.25
C PHE A 143 7.17 11.14 -3.60
N VAL A 144 7.75 10.69 -4.71
CA VAL A 144 7.79 9.28 -5.10
C VAL A 144 9.22 8.81 -5.27
N LEU A 145 9.48 7.56 -4.92
CA LEU A 145 10.77 6.94 -5.18
C LEU A 145 10.85 6.56 -6.67
N ARG A 146 11.83 7.13 -7.39
CA ARG A 146 12.13 6.81 -8.79
C ARG A 146 13.57 6.30 -8.86
N GLY A 147 13.76 5.00 -9.07
CA GLY A 147 15.05 4.33 -8.81
C GLY A 147 15.53 4.54 -7.36
N THR A 148 16.64 5.23 -7.16
CA THR A 148 17.22 5.53 -5.84
C THR A 148 16.94 6.95 -5.32
N LYS A 149 16.17 7.77 -6.07
CA LYS A 149 15.95 9.19 -5.75
C LYS A 149 14.48 9.48 -5.48
N LEU A 150 14.23 10.32 -4.47
CA LEU A 150 12.91 10.91 -4.26
C LEU A 150 12.69 12.04 -5.27
N ARG A 151 11.53 12.04 -5.92
CA ARG A 151 11.10 13.09 -6.85
C ARG A 151 9.78 13.66 -6.38
N LYS A 152 9.69 14.99 -6.29
CA LYS A 152 8.42 15.68 -6.04
C LYS A 152 7.50 15.47 -7.25
N VAL A 153 6.24 15.18 -6.98
CA VAL A 153 5.23 14.86 -8.01
C VAL A 153 4.13 15.91 -7.94
N LYS A 154 3.59 16.28 -9.11
CA LYS A 154 2.40 17.12 -9.25
C LYS A 154 1.21 16.28 -9.75
N ILE A 155 0.00 16.84 -9.66
CA ILE A 155 -1.21 16.10 -10.04
C ILE A 155 -1.21 15.69 -11.52
N GLU A 156 -0.57 16.49 -12.40
CA GLU A 156 -0.48 16.22 -13.83
C GLU A 156 0.41 15.00 -14.12
N ASP A 157 1.46 14.80 -13.31
CA ASP A 157 2.38 13.66 -13.44
C ASP A 157 1.69 12.32 -13.16
N VAL A 158 0.65 12.33 -12.32
CA VAL A 158 -0.06 11.11 -11.90
C VAL A 158 -0.74 10.41 -13.07
N SER A 159 -1.15 11.15 -14.10
CA SER A 159 -1.75 10.59 -15.32
C SER A 159 -0.81 9.65 -16.07
N ARG A 160 0.51 9.77 -15.85
CA ARG A 160 1.54 8.95 -16.48
C ARG A 160 1.83 7.66 -15.71
N PHE A 161 1.30 7.52 -14.50
CA PHE A 161 1.57 6.37 -13.66
C PHE A 161 0.76 5.16 -14.14
N LYS A 162 1.47 4.09 -14.51
CA LYS A 162 0.86 2.82 -14.89
C LYS A 162 0.38 2.11 -13.62
N GLU A 163 -0.92 1.86 -13.57
CA GLU A 163 -1.62 1.25 -12.46
C GLU A 163 -1.90 -0.22 -12.77
N VAL A 164 -1.76 -1.09 -11.76
CA VAL A 164 -2.19 -2.49 -11.89
C VAL A 164 -3.71 -2.50 -11.94
N PRO A 165 -4.34 -3.15 -12.94
CA PRO A 165 -5.80 -3.15 -13.06
C PRO A 165 -6.42 -3.69 -11.78
N PHE A 166 -7.32 -2.89 -11.21
CA PHE A 166 -8.27 -3.41 -10.25
C PHE A 166 -9.24 -4.29 -11.03
N ASP A 167 -9.71 -5.35 -10.37
CA ASP A 167 -10.61 -6.28 -11.05
C ASP A 167 -11.97 -5.61 -11.30
N ASN A 168 -12.22 -5.28 -12.57
CA ASN A 168 -13.46 -4.68 -13.03
C ASN A 168 -14.64 -5.68 -13.05
N TYR A 169 -14.37 -6.98 -12.93
CA TYR A 169 -15.34 -8.08 -13.02
C TYR A 169 -15.78 -8.62 -11.64
N GLY A 170 -15.18 -8.14 -10.55
CA GLY A 170 -15.56 -8.53 -9.18
C GLY A 170 -15.07 -9.91 -8.72
N LEU A 171 -14.23 -10.58 -9.51
CA LEU A 171 -13.59 -11.88 -9.25
C LEU A 171 -12.45 -11.81 -8.21
N ARG A 172 -12.09 -10.61 -7.77
CA ARG A 172 -10.98 -10.28 -6.86
C ARG A 172 -9.59 -10.67 -7.40
N LEU A 173 -9.37 -10.67 -8.71
CA LEU A 173 -8.11 -11.12 -9.32
C LEU A 173 -6.85 -10.40 -8.80
N TYR A 174 -6.95 -9.09 -8.48
CA TYR A 174 -5.86 -8.36 -7.83
C TYR A 174 -5.43 -9.02 -6.49
N ASN A 175 -6.40 -9.47 -5.69
CA ASN A 175 -6.14 -10.10 -4.40
C ASN A 175 -5.73 -11.57 -4.52
N GLU A 176 -6.19 -12.26 -5.55
CA GLU A 176 -5.97 -13.70 -5.74
C GLU A 176 -4.71 -14.02 -6.55
N ILE A 177 -4.29 -13.12 -7.45
CA ILE A 177 -3.16 -13.34 -8.36
C ILE A 177 -2.04 -12.35 -8.07
N TRP A 178 -2.29 -11.06 -8.27
CA TRP A 178 -1.23 -10.04 -8.17
C TRP A 178 -0.63 -9.96 -6.77
N GLN A 179 -1.45 -9.77 -5.73
CA GLN A 179 -0.97 -9.60 -4.36
C GLN A 179 -0.14 -10.79 -3.85
N PRO A 180 -0.55 -12.06 -4.03
CA PRO A 180 0.24 -13.21 -3.64
C PRO A 180 1.60 -13.27 -4.35
N ILE A 181 1.63 -13.00 -5.65
CA ILE A 181 2.88 -12.95 -6.43
C ILE A 181 3.79 -11.85 -5.90
N ALA A 182 3.28 -10.62 -5.78
CA ALA A 182 4.03 -9.49 -5.25
C ALA A 182 4.64 -9.81 -3.88
N LYS A 183 3.83 -10.35 -2.95
CA LYS A 183 4.32 -10.76 -1.61
C LYS A 183 5.47 -11.77 -1.70
N ARG A 184 5.41 -12.76 -2.59
CA ARG A 184 6.48 -13.76 -2.79
C ARG A 184 7.74 -13.12 -3.36
N VAL A 185 7.60 -12.27 -4.37
CA VAL A 185 8.74 -11.54 -4.97
C VAL A 185 9.46 -10.70 -3.92
N TYR A 186 8.75 -9.85 -3.16
CA TYR A 186 9.39 -9.03 -2.13
C TYR A 186 10.01 -9.83 -1.00
N ARG A 187 9.42 -10.97 -0.63
CA ARG A 187 10.05 -11.90 0.34
C ARG A 187 11.36 -12.48 -0.20
N THR A 188 11.41 -12.83 -1.48
CA THR A 188 12.62 -13.36 -2.13
C THR A 188 13.76 -12.34 -2.14
N LEU A 189 13.42 -11.06 -2.27
CA LEU A 189 14.40 -9.96 -2.33
C LEU A 189 14.84 -9.47 -0.94
N THR A 190 14.10 -9.82 0.12
CA THR A 190 14.44 -9.40 1.49
C THR A 190 15.47 -10.39 2.06
N PRO A 191 16.69 -9.96 2.43
CA PRO A 191 17.69 -10.86 2.99
C PRO A 191 17.18 -11.55 4.26
N HIS A 192 17.29 -12.89 4.31
CA HIS A 192 16.88 -13.72 5.46
C HIS A 192 17.58 -13.35 6.79
N SER A 193 18.62 -12.51 6.78
CA SER A 193 19.36 -12.07 7.97
C SER A 193 18.59 -11.12 8.88
N LEU A 194 17.53 -10.45 8.39
CA LEU A 194 16.72 -9.53 9.22
C LEU A 194 15.74 -10.24 10.18
N PHE A 195 15.57 -11.57 10.07
CA PHE A 195 14.66 -12.35 10.94
C PHE A 195 15.38 -13.25 11.96
N LYS A 196 16.73 -13.23 12.03
CA LYS A 196 17.52 -14.08 12.93
C LYS A 196 18.09 -13.37 14.18
N GLN A 197 17.51 -12.25 14.62
CA GLN A 197 17.85 -11.64 15.91
C GLN A 197 16.65 -11.51 16.84
N SER A 198 16.15 -12.64 17.34
CA SER A 198 15.37 -12.67 18.59
C SER A 198 15.40 -14.04 19.29
N LYS A 199 16.52 -14.77 19.22
CA LYS A 199 16.78 -15.91 20.11
C LYS A 199 18.22 -15.90 20.60
N SER A 200 18.50 -14.98 21.50
CA SER A 200 19.53 -15.17 22.53
C SER A 200 19.16 -14.29 23.72
N LYS A 201 18.48 -14.86 24.72
CA LYS A 201 18.70 -14.43 26.09
C LYS A 201 19.66 -15.45 26.72
N PRO A 202 20.77 -14.98 27.31
CA PRO A 202 21.72 -15.85 27.99
C PRO A 202 21.08 -16.37 29.28
N THR A 203 21.45 -17.59 29.66
CA THR A 203 21.37 -18.02 31.06
C THR A 203 22.77 -17.98 31.62
#